data_AF-A0A7W1RWG5-F1
#
_entry.id   AF-A0A7W1RWG5-F1
#
_cell.length_a   1.000
_cell.length_b   1.000
_cell.length_c   1.000
_cell.angle_alpha   90.00
_cell.angle_beta   90.00
_cell.angle_gamma   90.00
#
_symmetry.space_group_name_H-M   'P 1'
#
loop_
_entity.id
_entity.type
_entity.pdbx_description
1 polymer ?
#
loop_
_entity_poly.entity_id
_entity_poly.type
_entity_poly.pdbx_seq_one_letter_code
_entity_poly.pdbx_strand_id
1 'polypeptide(L)'
;MADEPDAEAMAEQLANFDVEQFLVAAASSLASLAFAKLEKGDLAQSKKAIDALASLLPHVTGELRSDLEQALVNLQVAYATTVSG
;
A
#
# COMPACT_ATOMS: atom_id res chain seq x y z
N MET A 1 14.34 -32.68 7.52
CA MET A 1 14.28 -31.56 8.48
C MET A 1 13.77 -30.38 7.68
N ALA A 2 12.60 -29.84 8.04
CA ALA A 2 12.09 -28.66 7.38
C ALA A 2 13.00 -27.49 7.77
N ASP A 3 13.49 -26.78 6.76
CA ASP A 3 14.22 -25.53 6.86
C ASP A 3 13.20 -24.49 7.38
N GLU A 4 13.06 -24.38 8.70
CA GLU A 4 12.37 -23.23 9.30
C GLU A 4 13.18 -22.00 8.89
N PRO A 5 12.55 -20.95 8.31
CA PRO A 5 13.29 -19.74 8.01
C PRO A 5 13.93 -19.26 9.30
N ASP A 6 15.26 -19.24 9.32
CA ASP A 6 16.10 -18.93 10.47
C ASP A 6 15.62 -17.58 11.03
N ALA A 7 14.86 -17.62 12.12
CA ALA A 7 14.12 -16.46 12.62
C ALA A 7 15.06 -15.30 12.98
N GLU A 8 16.29 -15.63 13.35
CA GLU A 8 17.40 -14.70 13.60
C GLU A 8 17.81 -13.97 12.31
N ALA A 9 17.95 -14.68 11.19
CA ALA A 9 18.27 -14.07 9.89
C ALA A 9 17.16 -13.13 9.40
N MET A 10 15.89 -13.44 9.66
CA MET A 10 14.77 -12.52 9.35
C MET A 10 14.79 -11.26 10.22
N ALA A 11 15.12 -11.38 11.51
CA ALA A 11 15.23 -10.24 12.42
C ALA A 11 16.39 -9.31 12.01
N GLU A 12 17.53 -9.86 11.61
CA GLU A 12 18.67 -9.09 11.12
C GLU A 12 18.35 -8.37 9.81
N GLN A 13 17.60 -9.00 8.90
CA GLN A 13 17.15 -8.34 7.67
C GLN A 13 16.20 -7.17 7.95
N LEU A 14 15.26 -7.34 8.87
CA LEU A 14 14.34 -6.27 9.30
C LEU A 14 15.10 -5.11 9.96
N ALA A 15 16.10 -5.40 10.80
CA ALA A 15 16.90 -4.38 11.46
C ALA A 15 17.74 -3.53 10.49
N ASN A 16 18.13 -4.12 9.35
CA ASN A 16 18.89 -3.44 8.30
C ASN A 16 18.01 -2.79 7.23
N PHE A 17 16.69 -2.95 7.31
CA PHE A 17 15.78 -2.44 6.30
C PHE A 17 15.52 -0.94 6.50
N ASP A 18 15.61 -0.19 5.42
CA ASP A 18 15.31 1.24 5.45
C ASP A 18 13.79 1.45 5.55
N VAL A 19 13.38 2.23 6.55
CA VAL A 19 11.95 2.46 6.83
C VAL A 19 11.29 3.23 5.68
N GLU A 20 11.98 4.18 5.06
CA GLU A 20 11.43 4.95 3.95
C GLU A 20 11.19 4.05 2.73
N GLN A 21 12.15 3.19 2.39
CA GLN A 21 11.97 2.19 1.32
C GLN A 21 10.79 1.25 1.61
N PHE A 22 10.62 0.84 2.87
CA PHE A 22 9.47 0.02 3.26
C PHE A 22 8.15 0.78 3.10
N LEU A 23 8.09 2.04 3.53
CA LEU A 23 6.90 2.88 3.42
C LEU A 23 6.50 3.07 1.95
N VAL A 24 7.46 3.37 1.07
CA VAL A 24 7.25 3.48 -0.37
C VAL A 24 6.71 2.16 -0.96
N ALA A 25 7.33 1.03 -0.62
CA ALA A 25 6.91 -0.27 -1.12
C ALA A 25 5.49 -0.65 -0.63
N ALA A 26 5.20 -0.38 0.64
CA ALA A 26 3.89 -0.61 1.25
C ALA A 26 2.81 0.28 0.62
N ALA A 27 3.08 1.59 0.46
CA ALA A 27 2.17 2.53 -0.18
C ALA A 27 1.86 2.13 -1.63
N SER A 28 2.89 1.78 -2.40
CA SER A 28 2.74 1.32 -3.79
C SER A 28 1.90 0.04 -3.86
N SER A 29 2.17 -0.91 -2.97
CA SER A 29 1.41 -2.17 -2.89
C SER A 29 -0.05 -1.93 -2.51
N LEU A 30 -0.32 -1.02 -1.56
CA LEU A 30 -1.69 -0.64 -1.17
C LEU A 30 -2.44 0.01 -2.35
N ALA A 31 -1.78 0.88 -3.12
CA ALA A 31 -2.38 1.47 -4.31
C ALA A 31 -2.78 0.39 -5.34
N SER A 32 -1.86 -0.54 -5.66
CA SER A 32 -2.16 -1.65 -6.58
C SER A 32 -3.27 -2.57 -6.06
N LEU A 33 -3.27 -2.88 -4.76
CA LEU A 33 -4.33 -3.67 -4.13
C LEU A 33 -5.68 -2.96 -4.19
N ALA A 34 -5.72 -1.65 -3.93
CA ALA A 34 -6.95 -0.87 -3.98
C ALA A 34 -7.60 -0.91 -5.36
N PHE A 35 -6.81 -0.77 -6.43
CA PHE A 35 -7.29 -0.89 -7.81
C PHE A 35 -7.78 -2.31 -8.11
N ALA A 36 -6.96 -3.33 -7.86
CA ALA A 36 -7.33 -4.71 -8.15
C ALA A 36 -8.58 -5.17 -7.37
N LYS A 37 -8.78 -4.65 -6.16
CA LYS A 37 -9.98 -4.90 -5.35
C LYS A 37 -11.20 -4.16 -5.89
N LEU A 38 -11.03 -2.91 -6.32
CA LEU A 38 -12.08 -2.13 -6.96
C LEU A 38 -12.59 -2.80 -8.24
N GLU A 39 -11.67 -3.25 -9.11
CA GLU A 39 -12.00 -3.96 -10.36
C GLU A 39 -12.76 -5.26 -10.13
N LYS A 40 -12.49 -5.94 -9.01
CA LYS A 40 -13.21 -7.16 -8.60
C LYS A 40 -14.54 -6.90 -7.89
N GLY A 41 -14.92 -5.63 -7.67
CA GLY A 41 -16.12 -5.25 -6.93
C GLY A 41 -16.02 -5.47 -5.42
N ASP A 42 -14.83 -5.75 -4.88
CA ASP A 42 -14.58 -5.92 -3.44
C ASP A 42 -14.37 -4.53 -2.79
N LEU A 43 -15.47 -3.78 -2.70
CA LEU A 43 -15.47 -2.38 -2.26
C LEU A 43 -14.96 -2.22 -0.82
N ALA A 44 -15.28 -3.16 0.07
CA ALA A 44 -14.83 -3.10 1.45
C ALA A 44 -13.29 -3.19 1.55
N GLN A 45 -12.67 -4.11 0.80
CA GLN A 45 -11.21 -4.22 0.77
C GLN A 45 -10.56 -3.06 0.02
N SER A 46 -11.17 -2.59 -1.07
CA SER A 46 -10.67 -1.42 -1.80
C SER A 46 -10.66 -0.17 -0.90
N LYS A 47 -11.75 0.10 -0.20
CA LYS A 47 -11.83 1.21 0.76
C LYS A 47 -10.77 1.08 1.86
N LYS A 48 -10.61 -0.11 2.44
CA LYS A 48 -9.58 -0.36 3.46
C LYS A 48 -8.17 -0.04 2.96
N ALA A 49 -7.85 -0.42 1.72
CA ALA A 49 -6.56 -0.12 1.11
C ALA A 49 -6.38 1.38 0.84
N ILE A 50 -7.42 2.08 0.37
CA ILE A 50 -7.43 3.54 0.18
C ILE A 50 -7.19 4.27 1.50
N ASP A 51 -7.91 3.89 2.57
CA ASP A 51 -7.77 4.51 3.89
C ASP A 51 -6.37 4.28 4.48
N ALA A 52 -5.82 3.06 4.31
CA ALA A 52 -4.47 2.73 4.73
C ALA A 52 -3.41 3.53 3.96
N LEU A 53 -3.56 3.64 2.63
CA LEU A 53 -2.68 4.45 1.79
C LEU A 53 -2.73 5.92 2.20
N ALA A 54 -3.92 6.49 2.41
CA ALA A 54 -4.10 7.87 2.85
C ALA A 54 -3.45 8.15 4.21
N SER A 55 -3.44 7.16 5.11
CA SER A 55 -2.80 7.27 6.42
C SER A 55 -1.27 7.15 6.33
N LEU A 56 -0.77 6.38 5.37
CA LEU A 56 0.67 6.12 5.19
C LEU A 56 1.38 7.25 4.43
N LEU A 57 0.69 7.87 3.49
CA LEU A 57 1.23 8.86 2.56
C LEU A 57 1.94 10.06 3.22
N PRO A 58 1.50 10.63 4.35
CA PRO A 58 2.20 11.72 5.02
C PRO A 58 3.58 11.33 5.54
N HIS A 59 3.84 10.03 5.67
CA HIS A 59 5.11 9.48 6.13
C HIS A 59 6.06 9.11 4.98
N VAL A 60 5.55 9.08 3.74
CA VAL A 60 6.38 8.84 2.55
C VAL A 60 7.04 10.15 2.14
N THR A 61 8.35 10.11 1.90
CA THR A 61 9.14 11.24 1.43
C THR A 61 9.83 10.93 0.10
N GLY A 62 10.41 11.95 -0.53
CA GLY A 62 11.09 11.81 -1.81
C GLY A 62 10.17 11.89 -3.03
N GLU A 63 10.73 11.53 -4.18
CA GLU A 63 10.14 11.81 -5.50
C GLU A 63 8.82 11.06 -5.74
N LEU A 64 8.69 9.84 -5.21
CA LEU A 64 7.52 8.98 -5.41
C LEU A 64 6.28 9.41 -4.61
N ARG A 65 6.43 10.34 -3.65
CA ARG A 65 5.30 10.83 -2.87
C ARG A 65 4.24 11.46 -3.77
N SER A 66 4.64 12.28 -4.73
CA SER A 66 3.71 12.97 -5.64
C SER A 66 2.94 11.98 -6.52
N ASP A 67 3.60 10.93 -6.99
CA ASP A 67 2.95 9.87 -7.79
C ASP A 67 1.93 9.09 -6.95
N LEU A 68 2.27 8.77 -5.70
CA LEU A 68 1.38 8.09 -4.76
C LEU A 68 0.18 8.97 -4.35
N GLU A 69 0.39 10.28 -4.17
CA GLU A 69 -0.67 11.26 -3.97
C GLU A 69 -1.65 11.27 -5.15
N GLN A 70 -1.14 11.32 -6.38
CA GLN A 70 -1.98 11.26 -7.57
C GLN A 70 -2.73 9.92 -7.68
N ALA A 71 -2.07 8.80 -7.37
CA ALA A 71 -2.69 7.48 -7.38
C ALA A 71 -3.83 7.39 -6.35
N LEU A 72 -3.64 7.94 -5.15
CA LEU A 72 -4.67 7.98 -4.11
C LEU A 72 -5.89 8.79 -4.56
N VAL A 73 -5.69 9.97 -5.15
CA VAL A 73 -6.79 10.80 -5.67
C VAL A 73 -7.58 10.05 -6.74
N ASN A 74 -6.88 9.41 -7.69
CA ASN A 74 -7.52 8.62 -8.74
C ASN A 74 -8.33 7.46 -8.17
N LEU A 75 -7.80 6.76 -7.17
CA LEU A 75 -8.49 5.68 -6.46
C LEU A 75 -9.75 6.18 -5.75
N GLN A 76 -9.67 7.31 -5.05
CA GLN A 76 -10.81 7.89 -4.35
C GLN A 76 -11.94 8.28 -5.31
N VAL A 77 -11.60 8.88 -6.46
CA VAL A 77 -12.58 9.22 -7.51
C VAL A 77 -13.19 7.96 -8.12
N ALA A 78 -12.38 6.95 -8.46
CA ALA A 78 -12.87 5.70 -9.02
C ALA A 78 -13.80 4.98 -8.03
N TYR A 79 -13.41 4.88 -6.77
CA TYR A 79 -14.23 4.32 -5.70
C TYR A 79 -15.55 5.08 -5.55
N ALA A 80 -15.51 6.42 -5.45
CA ALA A 80 -16.69 7.26 -5.32
C ALA A 80 -17.66 7.06 -6.50
N THR A 81 -17.12 6.94 -7.72
CA THR A 81 -17.91 6.68 -8.92
C THR A 81 -18.56 5.31 -8.87
N THR A 82 -17.84 4.27 -8.43
CA THR A 82 -18.38 2.91 -8.33
C THR A 82 -19.44 2.77 -7.24
N VAL A 83 -19.35 3.50 -6.13
CA VAL A 83 -20.36 3.41 -5.05
C VAL A 83 -21.59 4.30 -5.29
N SER A 84 -21.47 5.32 -6.15
CA SER A 84 -22.55 6.27 -6.44
C SER A 84 -23.32 5.93 -7.71
N GLY A 85 -22.78 5.05 -8.56
CA GLY A 85 -23.42 4.54 -9.78
C GLY A 85 -24.17 3.24 -9.54
#